data_AF-A0A1X0J0A7-F1
#
_entry.id   AF-A0A1X0J0A7-F1
#
_cell.length_a   1.000
_cell.length_b   1.000
_cell.length_c   1.000
_cell.angle_alpha   90.00
_cell.angle_beta   90.00
_cell.angle_gamma   90.00
#
_symmetry.space_group_name_H-M   'P 1'
#
loop_
_entity.id
_entity.type
_entity.pdbx_description
1 polymer ?
#
loop_
_entity_poly.entity_id
_entity_poly.type
_entity_poly.pdbx_seq_one_letter_code
_entity_poly.pdbx_strand_id
1 'polypeptide(L)'
;MKVDVDGLVRGGSDIGEQASVLSGSHLLSMLGLSDSESGWVGSSADALVRMADTWQRVADKHHAALTEQAAHVVDTAKGLRAMDDHGATDLRQLGDRADGV
;
A
#
# COMPACT_ATOMS: atom_id res chain seq x y z
N MET A 1 16.47 -17.78 11.19
CA MET A 1 15.70 -17.31 10.03
C MET A 1 16.00 -15.83 9.88
N LYS A 2 16.59 -15.40 8.77
CA LYS A 2 16.90 -13.98 8.51
C LYS A 2 15.76 -13.39 7.69
N VAL A 3 15.20 -12.25 8.12
CA VAL A 3 14.14 -11.57 7.37
C VAL A 3 14.79 -10.85 6.19
N ASP A 4 14.20 -10.99 4.99
CA ASP A 4 14.60 -10.22 3.81
C ASP A 4 14.00 -8.80 3.89
N VAL A 5 14.70 -7.91 4.60
CA VAL A 5 14.29 -6.51 4.77
C VAL A 5 14.20 -5.77 3.44
N ASP A 6 15.12 -6.01 2.52
CA ASP A 6 15.11 -5.35 1.20
C ASP A 6 13.92 -5.85 0.36
N GLY A 7 13.60 -7.14 0.48
CA GLY A 7 12.38 -7.73 -0.08
C GLY A 7 11.11 -7.09 0.48
N LEU A 8 11.04 -6.83 1.79
CA LEU A 8 9.89 -6.14 2.40
C LEU A 8 9.76 -4.69 1.92
N VAL A 9 10.85 -3.93 1.89
CA VAL A 9 10.83 -2.54 1.38
C VAL A 9 10.34 -2.52 -0.07
N ARG A 10 10.88 -3.39 -0.92
CA ARG A 10 10.47 -3.51 -2.32
C ARG A 10 8.99 -3.88 -2.43
N GLY A 11 8.55 -4.90 -1.70
CA GLY A 11 7.15 -5.34 -1.71
C GLY A 11 6.18 -4.25 -1.25
N GLY A 12 6.54 -3.47 -0.23
CA GLY A 12 5.74 -2.31 0.20
C GLY A 12 5.64 -1.24 -0.89
N SER A 13 6.76 -0.92 -1.56
CA SER A 13 6.74 0.00 -2.70
C SER A 13 5.89 -0.51 -3.87
N ASP A 14 6.01 -1.79 -4.22
CA ASP A 14 5.24 -2.41 -5.31
C ASP A 14 3.72 -2.36 -5.03
N ILE A 15 3.30 -2.61 -3.77
CA ILE A 15 1.89 -2.48 -3.38
C ILE A 15 1.41 -1.04 -3.54
N GLY A 16 2.20 -0.06 -3.13
CA GLY A 16 1.87 1.36 -3.29
C GLY A 16 1.70 1.75 -4.76
N GLU A 17 2.61 1.30 -5.63
CA GLU A 17 2.51 1.54 -7.08
C GLU A 17 1.24 0.92 -7.67
N GLN A 18 0.95 -0.35 -7.36
CA GLN A 18 -0.27 -1.01 -7.84
C GLN A 18 -1.54 -0.34 -7.31
N ALA A 19 -1.53 0.19 -6.08
CA ALA A 19 -2.64 0.97 -5.54
C ALA A 19 -2.88 2.25 -6.35
N SER A 20 -1.82 2.94 -6.78
CA SER A 20 -1.91 4.11 -7.66
C SER A 20 -2.42 3.76 -9.06
N VAL A 21 -1.94 2.66 -9.66
CA VAL A 21 -2.43 2.17 -10.97
C VAL A 21 -3.92 1.85 -10.90
N LEU A 22 -4.36 1.16 -9.85
CA LEU A 22 -5.78 0.82 -9.64
C LEU A 22 -6.64 2.07 -9.51
N SER A 23 -6.18 3.07 -8.74
CA SER A 23 -6.87 4.36 -8.59
C SER A 23 -6.99 5.11 -9.91
N GLY A 24 -5.92 5.13 -10.72
CA GLY A 24 -5.95 5.73 -12.06
C GLY A 24 -6.94 5.04 -13.02
N SER A 25 -6.95 3.71 -13.04
CA SER A 25 -7.91 2.92 -13.82
C SER A 25 -9.37 3.18 -13.40
N HIS A 26 -9.59 3.29 -12.09
CA HIS A 26 -10.88 3.64 -11.52
C HIS A 26 -11.34 5.05 -11.97
N LEU A 27 -10.45 6.05 -11.89
CA LEU A 27 -10.75 7.41 -12.34
C LEU A 27 -11.15 7.44 -13.82
N LEU A 28 -10.42 6.75 -14.69
CA LEU A 28 -10.75 6.65 -16.12
C LEU A 28 -12.12 6.01 -16.36
N SER A 29 -12.46 4.99 -15.56
CA SER A 29 -13.79 4.35 -15.63
C SER A 29 -14.91 5.31 -15.24
N MET A 30 -14.70 6.13 -14.20
CA MET A 30 -15.69 7.13 -13.76
C MET A 30 -15.86 8.27 -14.76
N LEU A 31 -14.78 8.71 -15.42
CA LEU A 31 -14.86 9.70 -16.50
C LEU A 31 -15.68 9.17 -17.68
N GLY A 32 -15.40 7.95 -18.15
CA GLY A 32 -16.17 7.35 -19.25
C GLY A 32 -17.64 7.13 -18.92
N LEU A 33 -17.94 6.87 -17.64
CA LEU A 33 -19.31 6.80 -17.16
C LEU A 33 -20.01 8.16 -17.19
N SER A 34 -19.36 9.20 -16.67
CA SER A 34 -19.90 10.56 -16.63
C SER A 34 -20.18 11.10 -18.04
N ASP A 35 -19.30 10.82 -19.00
CA ASP A 35 -19.52 11.15 -20.42
C ASP A 35 -20.77 10.46 -21.00
N SER A 36 -21.07 9.25 -20.53
CA SER A 36 -22.22 8.46 -21.00
C SER A 36 -23.53 8.82 -20.29
N GLU A 37 -23.47 9.37 -19.07
CA GLU A 37 -24.62 9.62 -18.19
C GLU A 37 -25.64 10.57 -18.80
N SER A 38 -25.18 11.58 -19.54
CA SER A 38 -26.03 12.59 -20.20
C SER A 38 -27.06 11.99 -21.18
N GLY A 39 -26.83 10.77 -21.68
CA GLY A 39 -27.74 10.05 -22.57
C GLY A 39 -28.69 9.07 -21.86
N TRP A 40 -28.56 8.91 -20.55
CA TRP A 40 -29.31 7.91 -19.80
C TRP A 40 -30.61 8.48 -19.22
N VAL A 41 -31.73 7.78 -19.42
CA VAL A 41 -33.05 8.24 -18.97
C VAL A 41 -33.79 7.11 -18.25
N GLY A 42 -34.42 7.44 -17.13
CA GLY A 42 -35.32 6.54 -16.39
C GLY A 42 -34.66 5.82 -15.21
N SER A 43 -35.42 4.98 -14.53
CA SER A 43 -35.03 4.37 -13.26
C SER A 43 -33.80 3.45 -13.34
N SER A 44 -33.54 2.85 -14.50
CA SER A 44 -32.32 2.07 -14.76
C SER A 44 -31.08 2.95 -14.84
N ALA A 45 -31.19 4.18 -15.36
CA ALA A 45 -30.11 5.17 -15.35
C ALA A 45 -29.75 5.55 -13.91
N ASP A 46 -30.76 5.89 -13.10
CA ASP A 46 -30.55 6.24 -11.69
C ASP A 46 -29.93 5.09 -10.89
N ALA A 47 -30.26 3.84 -11.24
CA ALA A 47 -29.66 2.66 -10.63
C ALA A 47 -28.18 2.53 -10.97
N LEU A 48 -27.80 2.77 -12.23
CA LEU A 48 -26.40 2.75 -12.66
C LEU A 48 -25.57 3.86 -12.00
N VAL A 49 -26.13 5.07 -11.87
CA VAL A 49 -25.49 6.18 -11.15
C VAL A 49 -25.24 5.80 -9.68
N ARG A 50 -26.23 5.22 -8.99
CA ARG A 50 -26.07 4.74 -7.60
C ARG A 50 -25.03 3.62 -7.48
N MET A 51 -24.99 2.71 -8.44
CA MET A 51 -23.99 1.63 -8.48
C MET A 51 -22.59 2.21 -8.67
N ALA A 52 -22.43 3.19 -9.54
CA ALA A 52 -21.15 3.85 -9.78
C ALA A 52 -20.65 4.64 -8.58
N ASP A 53 -21.52 5.39 -7.92
CA ASP A 53 -21.22 6.09 -6.67
C ASP A 53 -20.80 5.11 -5.55
N THR A 54 -21.46 3.94 -5.49
CA THR A 54 -21.05 2.86 -4.57
C THR A 54 -19.70 2.26 -4.93
N TRP A 55 -19.46 2.03 -6.22
CA TRP A 55 -18.18 1.56 -6.73
C TRP A 55 -17.05 2.54 -6.40
N GLN A 56 -17.28 3.84 -6.59
CA GLN A 56 -16.33 4.89 -6.24
C GLN A 56 -15.93 4.85 -4.76
N ARG A 57 -16.91 4.81 -3.85
CA ARG A 57 -16.61 4.69 -2.42
C ARG A 57 -15.81 3.44 -2.07
N VAL A 58 -16.10 2.32 -2.73
CA VAL A 58 -15.39 1.05 -2.48
C VAL A 58 -13.98 1.11 -3.04
N ALA A 59 -13.78 1.67 -4.22
CA ALA A 59 -12.47 1.87 -4.83
C ALA A 59 -11.59 2.78 -3.98
N ASP A 60 -12.13 3.92 -3.49
CA ASP A 60 -11.41 4.85 -2.62
C ASP A 60 -10.95 4.17 -1.31
N LYS A 61 -11.83 3.37 -0.70
CA LYS A 61 -11.50 2.58 0.50
C LYS A 61 -10.38 1.57 0.24
N HIS A 62 -10.44 0.85 -0.88
CA HIS A 62 -9.39 -0.11 -1.23
C HIS A 62 -8.05 0.60 -1.51
N HIS A 63 -8.07 1.72 -2.22
CA HIS A 63 -6.86 2.51 -2.45
C HIS A 63 -6.22 2.98 -1.14
N ALA A 64 -7.02 3.52 -0.22
CA ALA A 64 -6.55 3.94 1.10
C ALA A 64 -5.95 2.76 1.89
N ALA A 65 -6.67 1.63 1.96
CA ALA A 65 -6.21 0.45 2.68
C ALA A 65 -4.91 -0.13 2.11
N LEU A 66 -4.77 -0.20 0.79
CA LEU A 66 -3.54 -0.68 0.14
C LEU A 66 -2.37 0.27 0.39
N THR A 67 -2.61 1.59 0.38
CA THR A 67 -1.59 2.60 0.67
C THR A 67 -1.11 2.52 2.13
N GLU A 68 -2.04 2.34 3.07
CA GLU A 68 -1.73 2.15 4.49
C GLU A 68 -0.94 0.84 4.71
N GLN A 69 -1.36 -0.25 4.09
CA GLN A 69 -0.63 -1.53 4.15
C GLN A 69 0.78 -1.43 3.58
N ALA A 70 0.95 -0.77 2.42
CA ALA A 70 2.26 -0.50 1.83
C ALA A 70 3.17 0.25 2.82
N ALA A 71 2.66 1.30 3.47
CA ALA A 71 3.40 2.06 4.47
C ALA A 71 3.78 1.19 5.67
N HIS A 72 2.86 0.39 6.21
CA HIS A 72 3.12 -0.52 7.32
C HIS A 72 4.21 -1.55 7.01
N VAL A 73 4.23 -2.11 5.81
CA VAL A 73 5.28 -3.06 5.39
C VAL A 73 6.64 -2.38 5.38
N VAL A 74 6.73 -1.18 4.80
CA VAL A 74 7.98 -0.41 4.75
C VAL A 74 8.46 -0.04 6.16
N ASP A 75 7.57 0.41 7.05
CA ASP A 75 7.95 0.79 8.40
C ASP A 75 8.36 -0.42 9.26
N THR A 76 7.70 -1.56 9.07
CA THR A 76 8.11 -2.82 9.71
C THR A 76 9.51 -3.22 9.25
N ALA A 77 9.81 -3.09 7.95
CA ALA A 77 11.13 -3.39 7.41
C ALA A 77 12.23 -2.48 8.01
N LYS A 78 11.95 -1.19 8.17
CA LYS A 78 12.86 -0.24 8.85
C LYS A 78 13.08 -0.62 10.32
N GLY A 79 12.01 -1.00 11.03
CA GLY A 79 12.10 -1.43 12.43
C GLY A 79 12.98 -2.67 12.60
N LEU A 80 12.82 -3.66 11.72
CA LEU A 80 13.65 -4.86 11.71
C LEU A 80 15.13 -4.53 11.44
N ARG A 81 15.42 -3.66 10.47
CA ARG A 81 16.80 -3.21 10.20
C ARG A 81 17.43 -2.56 11.43
N ALA A 82 16.70 -1.66 12.10
CA ALA A 82 17.20 -0.98 13.28
C ALA A 82 17.50 -1.97 14.43
N MET A 83 16.66 -2.99 14.61
CA MET A 83 16.90 -4.05 15.59
C MET A 83 18.16 -4.88 15.26
N ASP A 84 18.33 -5.26 14.00
CA ASP A 84 19.52 -6.00 13.53
C ASP A 84 20.80 -5.19 13.76
N ASP A 85 20.79 -3.90 13.41
CA ASP A 85 21.93 -2.99 13.59
C ASP A 85 22.30 -2.79 15.07
N HIS A 86 21.28 -2.68 15.92
CA HIS A 86 21.47 -2.56 17.37
C HIS A 86 22.06 -3.84 17.96
N GLY A 87 21.48 -5.01 17.64
CA GLY A 87 21.99 -6.30 18.11
C GLY A 87 23.42 -6.59 17.63
N ALA A 88 23.75 -6.24 16.38
CA ALA A 88 25.10 -6.38 15.86
C ALA A 88 26.11 -5.47 16.59
N THR A 89 25.68 -4.29 17.03
CA THR A 89 26.50 -3.37 17.80
C THR A 89 26.74 -3.89 19.22
N ASP A 90 25.71 -4.40 19.89
CA ASP A 90 25.82 -4.97 21.22
C ASP A 90 26.74 -6.20 21.23
N LEU A 91 26.62 -7.07 20.23
CA LEU A 91 27.49 -8.23 20.07
C LEU A 91 28.95 -7.84 19.84
N ARG A 92 29.23 -6.80 19.04
CA ARG A 92 30.58 -6.26 18.85
C ARG A 92 31.17 -5.78 20.17
N GLN A 93 30.41 -4.99 20.94
CA GLN A 93 30.87 -4.50 22.25
C GLN A 93 31.13 -5.62 23.27
N LEU A 94 30.33 -6.70 23.24
CA LEU A 94 30.55 -7.87 24.08
C LEU A 94 31.81 -8.64 23.68
N GLY A 95 32.06 -8.79 22.37
CA GLY A 95 33.28 -9.40 21.84
C GLY A 95 34.53 -8.61 22.26
N ASP A 96 34.54 -7.30 22.03
CA ASP A 96 35.65 -6.42 22.42
C ASP A 96 35.93 -6.47 23.93
N ARG A 97 34.89 -6.63 24.76
CA ARG A 97 35.04 -6.80 26.21
C ARG A 97 35.56 -8.19 26.58
N ALA A 98 35.19 -9.23 25.85
CA ALA A 98 35.63 -10.60 26.10
C ALA A 98 37.08 -10.85 25.68
N ASP A 99 37.53 -10.22 24.59
CA ASP A 99 38.90 -10.33 24.07
C ASP A 99 39.89 -9.42 24.82
N GLY A 100 39.40 -8.45 25.59
CA GLY A 100 40.20 -7.53 26.42
C GLY A 100 40.50 -8.03 27.84
N VAL A 101 40.15 -9.28 28.18
CA VAL A 101 40.41 -9.95 29.47
C VAL A 101 41.38 -11.11 29.24
#